data_AF-A0A3C0BMR8-F1
#
_entry.id   AF-A0A3C0BMR8-F1
#
_cell.length_a   1.000
_cell.length_b   1.000
_cell.length_c   1.000
_cell.angle_alpha   90.00
_cell.angle_beta   90.00
_cell.angle_gamma   90.00
#
_symmetry.space_group_name_H-M   'P 1'
#
loop_
_entity.id
_entity.type
_entity.pdbx_description
1 polymer ?
#
loop_
_entity_poly.entity_id
_entity_poly.type
_entity_poly.pdbx_seq_one_letter_code
_entity_poly.pdbx_strand_id
1 'polypeptide(L)' 'MKLVKFFGFVLASAVCLPAASAMGSKDAGGMRDDITVISRESGSGTRGAFIELFGVEVKNAAGKKVDM' A
#
# COMPACT_ATOMS: atom_id res chain seq x y z
N MET A 1 -36.32 26.37 21.26
CA MET A 1 -35.86 25.13 20.57
C MET A 1 -34.59 25.26 19.74
N LYS A 2 -34.16 26.46 19.32
CA LYS A 2 -32.96 26.63 18.44
C LYS A 2 -31.64 26.79 19.21
N LEU A 3 -31.67 27.29 20.45
CA LEU A 3 -30.45 27.54 21.24
C LEU A 3 -29.93 26.29 21.97
N VAL A 4 -30.83 25.43 22.46
CA VAL A 4 -30.49 24.16 23.14
C VAL A 4 -29.87 23.14 22.17
N LYS A 5 -30.28 23.18 20.90
CA LYS A 5 -29.73 22.34 19.82
C LYS A 5 -28.35 22.81 19.34
N PHE A 6 -28.05 24.11 19.48
CA PHE A 6 -26.75 24.68 19.12
C PHE A 6 -25.66 24.31 20.14
N PHE A 7 -25.98 24.36 21.44
CA PHE A 7 -25.04 23.94 22.49
C PHE A 7 -24.78 22.43 22.50
N GLY A 8 -25.78 21.61 22.19
CA GLY A 8 -25.60 20.16 22.07
C GLY A 8 -24.66 19.74 20.94
N PHE A 9 -24.57 20.53 19.86
CA PHE A 9 -23.70 20.22 18.73
C PHE A 9 -22.23 20.57 18.99
N VAL A 10 -21.97 21.64 19.76
CA VAL A 10 -20.60 22.07 20.11
C VAL A 10 -19.94 21.14 21.13
N LEU A 11 -20.72 20.52 22.02
CA LEU A 11 -20.19 19.57 23.00
C LEU A 11 -19.77 18.22 22.37
N ALA A 12 -20.35 17.87 21.21
CA ALA A 12 -20.02 16.64 20.49
C ALA A 12 -18.74 16.76 19.64
N SER A 13 -18.31 17.97 19.29
CA SER A 13 -17.10 18.19 18.47
C SER A 13 -15.80 18.30 19.27
N ALA A 14 -15.85 18.46 20.60
CA ALA A 14 -14.66 18.66 21.44
C ALA A 14 -14.05 17.37 22.01
N VAL A 15 -14.67 16.20 21.80
CA VAL A 15 -14.26 14.91 22.40
C VAL A 15 -13.54 13.97 21.42
N CYS A 16 -13.32 14.37 20.16
CA CYS A 16 -12.71 13.50 19.15
C CYS A 16 -11.33 14.00 18.65
N LEU A 17 -10.49 14.58 19.52
CA LEU A 17 -9.18 15.11 19.07
C LEU A 17 -7.91 14.82 19.90
N PRO A 18 -7.86 14.09 21.02
CA PRO A 18 -6.56 13.75 21.62
C PRO A 18 -5.99 12.37 21.24
N ALA A 19 -6.64 11.55 20.41
CA ALA A 19 -6.18 10.18 20.14
C ALA A 19 -5.22 10.03 18.93
N ALA A 20 -4.71 11.11 18.34
CA ALA A 20 -3.87 11.04 17.13
C ALA A 20 -2.35 11.12 17.38
N SER A 21 -1.89 11.23 18.62
CA SER A 21 -0.48 11.53 18.93
C SER A 21 0.30 10.33 19.47
N ALA A 22 0.13 9.15 18.88
CA ALA A 22 0.96 7.99 19.18
C ALA A 22 1.37 7.23 17.91
N MET A 23 1.75 7.96 16.84
CA MET A 23 2.57 7.36 15.79
C MET A 23 4.03 7.45 16.24
N GLY A 24 4.44 6.49 17.06
CA GLY A 24 5.86 6.27 17.32
C GLY A 24 6.54 5.95 15.99
N SER A 25 7.48 6.80 15.59
CA SER A 25 8.41 6.51 14.49
C SER A 25 9.27 5.32 14.91
N LYS A 26 8.75 4.11 14.68
CA LYS A 26 9.52 2.89 14.83
C LYS A 26 10.53 2.93 13.70
N ASP A 27 11.80 3.14 14.03
CA ASP A 27 12.90 2.98 13.08
C ASP A 27 12.70 1.62 12.41
N ALA A 28 12.24 1.67 11.16
CA ALA A 28 12.10 0.49 10.32
C ALA A 28 13.53 0.09 9.97
N GLY A 29 14.22 -0.55 10.92
CA GLY A 29 15.47 -1.24 10.67
C GLY A 29 15.21 -2.17 9.50
N GLY A 30 15.63 -1.73 8.31
CA GLY A 30 15.31 -2.40 7.06
C GLY A 30 15.73 -3.85 7.15
N MET A 31 14.92 -4.74 6.59
CA MET A 31 15.29 -6.15 6.46
C MET A 31 16.65 -6.23 5.80
N ARG A 32 17.66 -6.72 6.53
CA ARG A 32 19.06 -6.81 6.07
C ARG A 32 19.39 -8.14 5.40
N ASP A 33 18.44 -9.08 5.44
CA ASP A 33 18.58 -10.40 4.85
C ASP A 33 18.26 -10.38 3.35
N ASP A 34 18.82 -11.34 2.63
CA ASP A 34 18.60 -11.48 1.19
C ASP A 34 17.16 -11.89 0.86
N ILE A 35 16.60 -11.27 -0.17
CA ILE A 35 15.29 -11.61 -0.71
C ILE A 35 15.47 -12.60 -1.85
N THR A 36 14.98 -13.83 -1.66
CA THR A 36 14.91 -14.81 -2.74
C THR A 36 13.57 -14.69 -3.46
N VAL A 37 13.63 -14.40 -4.77
CA VAL A 37 12.45 -14.33 -5.63
C VAL A 37 12.21 -15.70 -6.27
N ILE A 38 11.00 -16.23 -6.13
CA ILE A 38 10.58 -17.49 -6.74
C ILE A 38 9.42 -17.21 -7.68
N SER A 39 9.59 -17.56 -8.95
CA SER A 39 8.57 -17.37 -9.99
C SER A 39 7.89 -18.68 -10.37
N ARG A 40 6.73 -18.58 -11.01
CA ARG A 40 6.03 -19.70 -11.64
C ARG A 40 6.56 -19.93 -13.06
N GLU A 41 6.37 -21.15 -13.57
CA GLU A 41 6.72 -21.53 -14.94
C GLU A 41 6.00 -20.68 -16.01
N SER A 42 6.52 -20.72 -17.24
CA SER A 42 5.89 -20.07 -18.40
C SER A 42 4.47 -20.62 -18.61
N GLY A 43 3.53 -19.73 -18.95
CA GLY A 43 2.10 -20.07 -19.08
C GLY A 43 1.26 -19.90 -17.82
N SER A 44 1.84 -19.43 -16.71
CA SER A 44 1.09 -19.10 -15.50
C SER A 44 0.27 -17.81 -15.67
N GLY A 45 -1.06 -17.90 -15.56
CA GLY A 45 -1.94 -16.73 -15.67
C GLY A 45 -1.72 -15.69 -14.57
N THR A 46 -1.34 -16.09 -13.36
CA THR A 46 -1.04 -15.15 -12.26
C THR A 46 0.27 -14.41 -12.48
N ARG A 47 1.26 -15.06 -13.10
CA ARG A 47 2.50 -14.40 -13.52
C ARG A 47 2.24 -13.39 -14.64
N GLY A 48 1.44 -13.76 -15.64
CA GLY A 48 1.03 -12.83 -16.70
C GLY A 48 0.32 -11.59 -16.14
N ALA A 49 -0.64 -11.79 -15.24
CA ALA A 49 -1.33 -10.69 -14.57
C ALA A 49 -0.38 -9.83 -13.72
N PHE A 50 0.61 -10.42 -13.04
CA PHE A 50 1.61 -9.66 -12.29
C PHE A 50 2.46 -8.78 -13.20
N ILE A 51 2.92 -9.30 -14.34
CA ILE A 51 3.71 -8.54 -15.33
C ILE A 51 2.89 -7.38 -15.88
N GLU A 52 1.61 -7.59 -16.18
CA GLU A 52 0.71 -6.53 -16.66
C GLU A 52 0.46 -5.44 -15.62
N LEU A 53 0.16 -5.84 -14.37
CA LEU A 53 -0.16 -4.91 -13.29
C LEU A 53 1.06 -4.08 -12.83
N PHE A 54 2.25 -4.68 -12.86
CA PHE A 54 3.47 -4.05 -12.36
C PHE A 54 4.42 -3.58 -13.47
N GLY A 55 4.09 -3.80 -14.74
CA GLY A 55 4.90 -3.34 -15.89
C GLY A 55 6.29 -3.97 -15.95
N VAL A 56 6.45 -5.20 -15.45
CA VAL A 56 7.74 -5.90 -15.33
C VAL A 56 8.12 -6.51 -16.68
N GLU A 57 8.36 -5.67 -17.68
CA GLU A 57 8.65 -6.10 -19.04
C GLU A 57 10.15 -6.40 -19.21
N VAL A 58 10.50 -7.64 -19.57
CA VAL A 58 11.86 -7.99 -20.00
C VAL A 58 11.94 -7.92 -21.51
N LYS A 59 12.90 -7.17 -22.04
CA LYS A 59 13.18 -7.10 -23.49
C LYS A 59 14.37 -8.00 -23.80
N ASN A 60 14.25 -8.81 -24.84
CA ASN A 60 15.38 -9.57 -25.36
C ASN A 60 16.34 -8.66 -26.15
N ALA A 61 17.48 -9.20 -26.59
CA ALA A 61 18.49 -8.45 -27.37
C ALA A 61 17.94 -7.83 -28.68
N ALA A 62 16.82 -8.35 -29.20
CA ALA A 62 16.14 -7.82 -30.38
C ALA A 62 15.06 -6.76 -30.04
N GLY A 63 14.96 -6.34 -28.77
CA GLY A 63 13.98 -5.36 -28.31
C GLY A 63 12.54 -5.90 -28.21
N LYS A 64 12.32 -7.19 -28.44
CA LYS A 64 11.01 -7.83 -28.33
C LYS A 64 10.70 -8.11 -26.86
N LYS A 65 9.45 -7.86 -26.47
CA LYS A 65 8.92 -8.26 -25.17
C LYS A 65 8.99 -9.78 -25.04
N VAL A 66 9.68 -10.25 -24.01
CA VAL A 66 9.77 -11.66 -23.63
C VAL A 66 9.36 -11.80 -22.18
N ASP A 67 8.60 -12.86 -21.91
CA ASP A 67 8.32 -13.32 -20.56
C ASP A 67 9.62 -13.84 -19.93
N MET A 68 9.99 -13.33 -18.73
CA MET A 68 11.22 -13.67 -18.01
C MET A 68 11.38 -15.13 -17.60
#